data_AF-A0A8B8JPN8-F1
#
_entry.id   AF-A0A8B8JPN8-F1
#
_cell.length_a   1.000
_cell.length_b   1.000
_cell.length_c   1.000
_cell.angle_alpha   90.00
_cell.angle_beta   90.00
_cell.angle_gamma   90.00
#
_symmetry.space_group_name_H-M   'P 1'
#
loop_
_entity.id
_entity.type
_entity.pdbx_description
1 polymer ?
#
loop_
_entity_poly.entity_id
_entity_poly.type
_entity_poly.pdbx_seq_one_letter_code
_entity_poly.pdbx_strand_id
1 'polypeptide(L)'
;MGYSYYLSFLLTLCLLSPHNGQNMPYKAVNLGNWLVAEGWMKPSLFEGIVNKDLLDGTQVQLMSTKLHKYLCSENGGGAAVVANRDSPSGWETFRLWRVSDSSFNLRVLNKQFVGLENQGGGNKIVAVSNSPSKPETFEIIRNDNDPLKVRLKASNGLFLQAQSETSVTADYQGTNWEASDPSVFHINIVRTLQGEYQLTNGYGPGKAPQVLRNHWNTYITEDDFRFMSTNGLNAVRIPVGWWIAKDPNPPKPFVGGSLAALDNAFKWAQNHGMKVIVDLHAVEGSQNGNDHSGTRDGYLEWGDSHIPNTVAVIDFLAERYGNRPNLGGIELMNEPQGVNIDSLKKYYREAYDAVRKHSPSAYVIMSNPLDKDSKVLLSFVKDFDRVVLDVHYYNLFSSKFDDMNAQQNIDYIRNERASDLSGVSSTNALTFVGEWTGEWSVKNAAKEDYQRYAQAQLDVYSRATFGWAYWAYRCKFNHWSLKWMIENGFIKL
;
A
#
# COMPACT_ATOMS: atom_id res chain seq x y z
N MET A 1 -76.01 -33.69 29.40
CA MET A 1 -75.55 -33.48 28.01
C MET A 1 -74.68 -32.24 28.04
N GLY A 2 -73.38 -32.43 27.79
CA GLY A 2 -72.32 -31.49 28.15
C GLY A 2 -72.08 -30.39 27.12
N TYR A 3 -71.64 -29.23 27.62
CA TYR A 3 -71.11 -28.11 26.85
C TYR A 3 -69.69 -28.46 26.34
N SER A 4 -69.46 -28.31 25.04
CA SER A 4 -68.13 -28.49 24.43
C SER A 4 -67.58 -27.11 24.07
N TYR A 5 -66.54 -26.67 24.80
CA TYR A 5 -65.75 -25.49 24.50
C TYR A 5 -64.79 -25.81 23.34
N TYR A 6 -64.88 -25.07 22.25
CA TYR A 6 -63.86 -25.08 21.19
C TYR A 6 -62.68 -24.22 21.63
N LEU A 7 -61.57 -24.87 21.99
CA LEU A 7 -60.28 -24.23 22.23
C LEU A 7 -59.57 -24.11 20.88
N SER A 8 -59.61 -22.93 20.26
CA SER A 8 -58.83 -22.64 19.05
C SER A 8 -57.36 -22.44 19.43
N PHE A 9 -56.52 -23.43 19.15
CA PHE A 9 -55.06 -23.28 19.17
C PHE A 9 -54.64 -22.43 17.97
N LEU A 10 -54.43 -21.14 18.19
CA LEU A 10 -53.64 -20.30 17.29
C LEU A 10 -52.17 -20.73 17.44
N LEU A 11 -51.71 -21.59 16.54
CA LEU A 11 -50.28 -21.78 16.32
C LEU A 11 -49.75 -20.50 15.66
N THR A 12 -49.33 -19.53 16.47
CA THR A 12 -48.47 -18.45 15.99
C THR A 12 -47.13 -19.11 15.67
N LEU A 13 -46.90 -19.47 14.41
CA LEU A 13 -45.56 -19.65 13.90
C LEU A 13 -44.85 -18.31 14.12
N CYS A 14 -44.05 -18.22 15.18
CA CYS A 14 -42.95 -17.26 15.24
C CYS A 14 -42.01 -17.64 14.09
N LEU A 15 -42.27 -17.08 12.91
CA LEU A 15 -41.22 -16.82 11.95
C LEU A 15 -40.21 -15.95 12.71
N LEU A 16 -39.12 -16.58 13.15
CA LEU A 16 -37.91 -15.88 13.51
C LEU A 16 -37.51 -15.08 12.26
N SER A 17 -37.92 -13.82 12.21
CA SER A 17 -37.26 -12.83 11.38
C SER A 17 -35.77 -12.91 11.72
N PRO A 18 -34.86 -13.11 10.76
CA PRO A 18 -33.45 -12.95 11.03
C PRO A 18 -33.18 -11.45 11.14
N HIS A 19 -33.59 -10.83 12.24
CA HIS A 19 -33.08 -9.55 12.68
C HIS A 19 -31.71 -9.80 13.34
N ASN A 20 -30.73 -10.25 12.56
CA ASN A 20 -29.32 -10.22 12.99
C ASN A 20 -28.64 -8.99 12.37
N GLY A 21 -29.20 -7.83 12.71
CA GLY A 21 -28.60 -6.54 12.45
C GLY A 21 -27.70 -6.17 13.62
N GLN A 22 -26.39 -6.31 13.41
CA GLN A 22 -25.24 -5.83 14.19
C GLN A 22 -24.58 -6.85 15.14
N ASN A 23 -23.58 -7.58 14.63
CA ASN A 23 -22.55 -8.23 15.46
C ASN A 23 -21.27 -7.38 15.49
N MET A 24 -21.40 -6.11 15.89
CA MET A 24 -20.25 -5.34 16.36
C MET A 24 -19.98 -5.72 17.83
N PRO A 25 -18.72 -5.69 18.30
CA PRO A 25 -17.51 -5.32 17.55
C PRO A 25 -17.14 -6.35 16.48
N TYR A 26 -16.60 -5.87 15.36
CA TYR A 26 -16.15 -6.71 14.26
C TYR A 26 -14.85 -7.43 14.61
N LYS A 27 -14.84 -8.75 14.40
CA LYS A 27 -13.65 -9.59 14.33
C LYS A 27 -13.34 -9.75 12.85
N ALA A 28 -12.44 -8.93 12.34
CA ALA A 28 -12.17 -8.81 10.91
C ALA A 28 -10.75 -9.25 10.54
N VAL A 29 -10.53 -9.37 9.24
CA VAL A 29 -9.20 -9.58 8.66
C VAL A 29 -9.06 -8.75 7.40
N ASN A 30 -7.86 -8.23 7.16
CA ASN A 30 -7.52 -7.49 5.96
C ASN A 30 -7.28 -8.46 4.80
N LEU A 31 -7.93 -8.20 3.67
CA LEU A 31 -7.67 -8.87 2.40
C LEU A 31 -6.57 -8.14 1.60
N GLY A 32 -5.44 -7.87 2.28
CA GLY A 32 -4.25 -7.22 1.71
C GLY A 32 -3.63 -8.02 0.57
N ASN A 33 -2.91 -7.33 -0.33
CA ASN A 33 -2.38 -7.88 -1.56
C ASN A 33 -3.44 -8.55 -2.46
N TRP A 34 -4.71 -8.14 -2.41
CA TRP A 34 -5.76 -8.64 -3.32
C TRP A 34 -6.15 -7.62 -4.38
N LEU A 35 -6.93 -6.58 -4.02
CA LEU A 35 -7.37 -5.53 -4.95
C LEU A 35 -6.42 -4.32 -4.99
N VAL A 36 -5.42 -4.33 -4.12
CA VAL A 36 -4.22 -3.50 -4.16
C VAL A 36 -3.03 -4.45 -3.96
N ALA A 37 -2.14 -4.54 -4.94
CA ALA A 37 -1.00 -5.45 -4.89
C ALA A 37 0.17 -4.93 -4.04
N GLU A 38 0.79 -5.84 -3.27
CA GLU A 38 1.97 -5.62 -2.43
C GLU A 38 2.96 -6.78 -2.58
N GLY A 39 4.10 -6.50 -3.21
CA GLY A 39 5.05 -7.51 -3.64
C GLY A 39 5.72 -8.28 -2.51
N TRP A 40 5.92 -7.66 -1.35
CA TRP A 40 6.48 -8.34 -0.19
C TRP A 40 5.59 -9.52 0.26
N MET A 41 4.26 -9.40 0.15
CA MET A 41 3.31 -10.44 0.55
C MET A 41 3.27 -11.61 -0.44
N LYS A 42 3.50 -11.35 -1.74
CA LYS A 42 3.55 -12.37 -2.80
C LYS A 42 4.61 -12.02 -3.85
N PRO A 43 5.90 -12.23 -3.55
CA PRO A 43 6.98 -11.88 -4.48
C PRO A 43 6.88 -12.58 -5.83
N SER A 44 6.29 -13.79 -5.85
CA SER A 44 6.04 -14.58 -7.06
C SER A 44 5.19 -13.85 -8.12
N LEU A 45 4.42 -12.83 -7.72
CA LEU A 45 3.62 -12.02 -8.64
C LEU A 45 4.52 -11.18 -9.58
N PHE A 46 5.75 -10.84 -9.14
CA PHE A 46 6.69 -9.97 -9.85
C PHE A 46 7.79 -10.73 -10.62
N GLU A 47 7.90 -12.06 -10.44
CA GLU A 47 9.01 -12.87 -10.98
C GLU A 47 9.07 -12.91 -12.52
N GLY A 48 7.93 -12.73 -13.19
CA GLY A 48 7.86 -12.72 -14.65
C GLY A 48 8.29 -11.41 -15.32
N ILE A 49 8.69 -10.40 -14.54
CA ILE A 49 9.08 -9.09 -15.05
C ILE A 49 10.59 -9.06 -15.33
N VAL A 50 10.98 -8.70 -16.55
CA VAL A 50 12.39 -8.51 -16.94
C VAL A 50 12.98 -7.35 -16.15
N ASN A 51 14.19 -7.47 -15.59
CA ASN A 51 14.77 -6.43 -14.73
C ASN A 51 13.81 -5.98 -13.61
N LYS A 52 13.18 -6.93 -12.90
CA LYS A 52 12.24 -6.67 -11.79
C LYS A 52 12.85 -5.93 -10.60
N ASP A 53 14.17 -5.79 -10.56
CA ASP A 53 14.89 -5.00 -9.58
C ASP A 53 14.99 -3.51 -9.99
N LEU A 54 14.74 -3.20 -11.26
CA LEU A 54 14.66 -1.86 -11.86
C LEU A 54 13.20 -1.49 -12.22
N LEU A 55 12.28 -1.56 -11.26
CA LEU A 55 10.90 -1.11 -11.46
C LEU A 55 10.79 0.41 -11.24
N ASP A 56 9.63 1.01 -11.57
CA ASP A 56 9.40 2.42 -11.26
C ASP A 56 9.63 2.69 -9.77
N GLY A 57 10.33 3.78 -9.49
CA GLY A 57 10.68 4.18 -8.14
C GLY A 57 11.88 3.47 -7.56
N THR A 58 12.46 2.48 -8.24
CA THR A 58 13.75 1.92 -7.79
C THR A 58 14.76 3.06 -7.67
N GLN A 59 15.33 3.17 -6.47
CA GLN A 59 16.41 4.10 -6.17
C GLN A 59 17.74 3.44 -6.48
N VAL A 60 18.51 4.08 -7.36
CA VAL A 60 19.81 3.60 -7.80
C VAL A 60 20.89 4.64 -7.60
N GLN A 61 22.10 4.17 -7.35
CA GLN A 61 23.32 4.98 -7.30
C GLN A 61 24.29 4.38 -8.32
N LEU A 62 25.04 5.23 -9.03
CA LEU A 62 25.93 4.82 -10.11
C LEU A 62 27.35 5.28 -9.79
N MET A 63 28.27 4.35 -9.54
CA MET A 63 29.68 4.65 -9.32
C MET A 63 30.48 4.39 -10.59
N SER A 64 31.24 5.37 -11.07
CA SER A 64 32.19 5.16 -12.17
C SER A 64 33.26 4.15 -11.74
N THR A 65 33.48 3.10 -12.53
CA THR A 65 34.54 2.12 -12.23
C THR A 65 35.94 2.69 -12.44
N LYS A 66 36.07 3.68 -13.34
CA LYS A 66 37.33 4.34 -13.66
C LYS A 66 37.74 5.36 -12.59
N LEU A 67 36.78 6.20 -12.16
CA LEU A 67 37.06 7.29 -11.23
C LEU A 67 36.88 6.89 -9.75
N HIS A 68 36.16 5.79 -9.49
CA HIS A 68 35.70 5.40 -8.14
C HIS A 68 34.89 6.51 -7.45
N LYS A 69 34.10 7.25 -8.22
CA LYS A 69 33.22 8.33 -7.76
C LYS A 69 31.79 8.08 -8.21
N TYR A 70 30.82 8.50 -7.40
CA TYR A 70 29.40 8.44 -7.75
C TYR A 70 28.99 9.57 -8.68
N LEU A 71 28.07 9.24 -9.60
CA LEU A 71 27.30 10.24 -10.32
C LEU A 71 26.47 11.06 -9.35
N CYS A 72 26.45 12.37 -9.55
CA CYS A 72 25.82 13.34 -8.68
C CYS A 72 25.08 14.38 -9.52
N SER A 73 23.83 14.66 -9.14
CA SER A 73 23.12 15.86 -9.56
C SER A 73 23.28 16.92 -8.47
N GLU A 74 24.26 17.81 -8.61
CA GLU A 74 24.52 18.85 -7.61
C GLU A 74 23.27 19.70 -7.35
N ASN A 75 23.09 20.10 -6.10
CA ASN A 75 21.86 20.76 -5.60
C ASN A 75 20.58 19.94 -5.77
N GLY A 76 20.67 18.66 -6.12
CA GLY A 76 19.52 17.78 -6.34
C GLY A 76 18.83 17.94 -7.71
N GLY A 77 19.33 18.82 -8.59
CA GLY A 77 18.74 19.12 -9.91
C GLY A 77 19.05 20.54 -10.37
N GLY A 78 18.78 20.82 -11.64
CA GLY A 78 18.87 22.16 -12.24
C GLY A 78 20.23 22.46 -12.88
N ALA A 79 21.15 21.50 -12.89
CA ALA A 79 22.51 21.67 -13.38
C ALA A 79 23.01 20.43 -14.14
N ALA A 80 24.30 20.43 -14.46
CA ALA A 80 24.99 19.27 -15.03
C ALA A 80 25.05 18.11 -14.04
N VAL A 81 25.06 16.88 -14.56
CA VAL A 81 25.42 15.69 -13.79
C VAL A 81 26.94 15.53 -13.84
N VAL A 82 27.56 15.28 -12.69
CA VAL A 82 29.01 15.15 -12.50
C VAL A 82 29.35 13.83 -11.81
N ALA A 83 30.63 13.49 -11.67
CA ALA A 83 31.11 12.23 -11.09
C ALA A 83 32.18 12.48 -10.01
N ASN A 84 31.85 13.21 -8.95
CA ASN A 84 32.82 13.78 -7.99
C ASN A 84 32.58 13.40 -6.53
N ARG A 85 31.75 12.39 -6.24
CA ARG A 85 31.37 12.04 -4.86
C ARG A 85 31.99 10.72 -4.41
N ASP A 86 32.63 10.72 -3.25
CA ASP A 86 33.20 9.51 -2.64
C ASP A 86 32.13 8.61 -2.01
N SER A 87 31.08 9.22 -1.46
CA SER A 87 30.00 8.53 -0.76
C SER A 87 28.64 9.03 -1.28
N PRO A 88 27.64 8.15 -1.41
CA PRO A 88 26.36 8.53 -1.96
C PRO A 88 25.37 8.94 -0.84
N SER A 89 24.49 9.89 -1.17
CA SER A 89 23.38 10.37 -0.36
C SER A 89 22.22 10.77 -1.29
N GLY A 90 21.47 11.82 -0.97
CA GLY A 90 20.31 12.25 -1.74
C GLY A 90 20.61 12.73 -3.17
N TRP A 91 21.76 13.38 -3.40
CA TRP A 91 22.10 13.94 -4.73
C TRP A 91 22.69 12.90 -5.69
N GLU A 92 23.20 11.80 -5.16
CA GLU A 92 23.77 10.67 -5.90
C GLU A 92 22.75 9.56 -6.14
N THR A 93 21.53 9.72 -5.59
CA THR A 93 20.46 8.74 -5.70
C THR A 93 19.44 9.18 -6.75
N PHE A 94 19.28 8.35 -7.77
CA PHE A 94 18.35 8.55 -8.88
C PHE A 94 17.17 7.59 -8.74
N ARG A 95 15.96 8.06 -9.02
CA ARG A 95 14.76 7.21 -9.11
C ARG A 95 14.52 6.82 -10.57
N LEU A 96 14.32 5.54 -10.82
CA LEU A 96 14.01 5.05 -12.16
C LEU A 96 12.53 5.25 -12.47
N TRP A 97 12.24 5.79 -13.65
CA TRP A 97 10.92 5.72 -14.28
C TRP A 97 11.04 4.77 -15.45
N ARG A 98 10.32 3.65 -15.40
CA ARG A 98 10.47 2.58 -16.38
C ARG A 98 9.67 2.92 -17.64
N VAL A 99 10.34 2.85 -18.79
CA VAL A 99 9.76 3.07 -20.11
C VAL A 99 9.56 1.74 -20.85
N SER A 100 10.53 0.83 -20.73
CA SER A 100 10.50 -0.52 -21.31
C SER A 100 11.33 -1.49 -20.46
N ASP A 101 11.60 -2.69 -20.97
CA ASP A 101 12.42 -3.68 -20.26
C ASP A 101 13.87 -3.25 -20.03
N SER A 102 14.40 -2.36 -20.87
CA SER A 102 15.78 -1.86 -20.76
C SER A 102 15.87 -0.34 -20.72
N SER A 103 14.79 0.40 -21.01
CA SER A 103 14.81 1.86 -21.10
C SER A 103 14.16 2.53 -19.89
N PHE A 104 14.83 3.56 -19.37
CA PHE A 104 14.46 4.26 -18.15
C PHE A 104 14.71 5.76 -18.28
N ASN A 105 13.92 6.55 -17.56
CA ASN A 105 14.29 7.92 -17.21
C ASN A 105 14.87 7.91 -15.78
N LEU A 106 15.85 8.78 -15.52
CA LEU A 106 16.45 8.94 -14.20
C LEU A 106 15.97 10.25 -13.61
N ARG A 107 15.23 10.19 -12.51
CA ARG A 107 14.68 11.35 -11.81
C ARG A 107 15.55 11.68 -10.59
N VAL A 108 15.93 12.95 -10.44
CA VAL A 108 16.78 13.45 -9.36
C VAL A 108 15.96 13.98 -8.18
N LEU A 109 16.62 14.35 -7.08
CA LEU A 109 15.99 14.75 -5.82
C LEU A 109 14.96 15.89 -5.98
N ASN A 110 15.26 16.90 -6.80
CA ASN A 110 14.36 18.02 -7.11
C ASN A 110 13.34 17.69 -8.21
N LYS A 111 13.05 16.39 -8.40
CA LYS A 111 12.00 15.90 -9.30
C LYS A 111 12.22 16.15 -10.80
N GLN A 112 13.40 16.67 -11.18
CA GLN A 112 13.83 16.83 -12.57
C GLN A 112 14.37 15.52 -13.15
N PHE A 113 14.48 15.46 -14.47
CA PHE A 113 14.97 14.31 -15.22
C PHE A 113 16.36 14.59 -15.80
N VAL A 114 17.21 13.57 -15.68
CA VAL A 114 18.50 13.51 -16.36
C VAL A 114 18.24 13.35 -17.86
N GLY A 115 19.00 14.06 -18.69
CA GLY A 115 18.91 14.00 -20.15
C GLY A 115 20.10 14.66 -20.84
N LEU A 116 20.09 14.60 -22.17
CA LEU A 116 21.04 15.33 -23.02
C LEU A 116 20.74 16.82 -23.01
N GLU A 117 21.78 17.65 -22.89
CA GLU A 117 21.65 19.10 -22.99
C GLU A 117 21.05 19.54 -24.33
N ASN A 118 20.52 20.77 -24.38
CA ASN A 118 19.92 21.36 -25.58
C ASN A 118 18.87 20.46 -26.24
N GLN A 119 18.09 19.72 -25.43
CA GLN A 119 17.04 18.81 -25.89
C GLN A 119 17.57 17.74 -26.86
N GLY A 120 18.76 17.19 -26.59
CA GLY A 120 19.41 16.19 -27.44
C GLY A 120 20.30 16.75 -28.54
N GLY A 121 20.47 18.07 -28.62
CA GLY A 121 21.40 18.72 -29.55
C GLY A 121 22.87 18.68 -29.10
N GLY A 122 23.14 18.50 -27.81
CA GLY A 122 24.49 18.36 -27.25
C GLY A 122 24.78 16.96 -26.71
N ASN A 123 25.99 16.77 -26.19
CA ASN A 123 26.45 15.51 -25.58
C ASN A 123 26.55 15.59 -24.05
N LYS A 124 26.49 16.77 -23.44
CA LYS A 124 26.57 16.92 -21.97
C LYS A 124 25.32 16.35 -21.29
N ILE A 125 25.52 15.78 -20.10
CA ILE A 125 24.44 15.27 -19.26
C ILE A 125 24.00 16.30 -18.24
N VAL A 126 22.70 16.59 -18.21
CA VAL A 126 22.08 17.61 -17.36
C VAL A 126 20.82 17.06 -16.71
N ALA A 127 20.45 17.59 -15.54
CA ALA A 127 19.25 17.22 -14.80
C ALA A 127 18.30 18.42 -14.67
N VAL A 128 17.80 18.92 -15.81
CA VAL A 128 17.07 20.20 -15.88
C VAL A 128 15.60 20.07 -16.31
N SER A 129 15.20 18.93 -16.88
CA SER A 129 13.85 18.79 -17.43
C SER A 129 12.83 18.45 -16.34
N ASN A 130 11.65 19.09 -16.37
CA ASN A 130 10.55 18.77 -15.47
C ASN A 130 9.67 17.62 -15.98
N SER A 131 9.91 17.13 -17.20
CA SER A 131 9.16 16.02 -17.79
C SER A 131 10.07 15.19 -18.69
N PRO A 132 9.96 13.84 -18.66
CA PRO A 132 10.79 13.01 -19.49
C PRO A 132 10.29 12.99 -20.94
N SER A 133 11.22 12.99 -21.88
CA SER A 133 10.96 12.72 -23.28
C SER A 133 12.11 11.90 -23.88
N LYS A 134 12.30 11.94 -25.21
CA LYS A 134 13.36 11.15 -25.86
C LYS A 134 14.76 11.50 -25.32
N PRO A 135 15.19 12.77 -25.17
CA PRO A 135 16.49 13.14 -24.61
C PRO A 135 16.76 12.65 -23.18
N GLU A 136 15.71 12.45 -22.37
CA GLU A 136 15.80 11.97 -20.98
C GLU A 136 15.74 10.44 -20.85
N THR A 137 15.68 9.70 -21.96
CA THR A 137 15.55 8.24 -21.96
C THR A 137 16.90 7.57 -22.18
N PHE A 138 17.25 6.65 -21.29
CA PHE A 138 18.49 5.88 -21.31
C PHE A 138 18.19 4.39 -21.35
N GLU A 139 18.89 3.66 -22.22
CA GLU A 139 18.95 2.21 -22.14
C GLU A 139 20.00 1.79 -21.11
N ILE A 140 19.60 1.06 -20.08
CA ILE A 140 20.51 0.45 -19.11
C ILE A 140 20.88 -0.93 -19.62
N ILE A 141 22.14 -1.10 -20.01
CA ILE A 141 22.71 -2.36 -20.48
C ILE A 141 23.54 -2.95 -19.34
N ARG A 142 23.25 -4.18 -18.94
CA ARG A 142 24.00 -4.91 -17.92
C ARG A 142 25.10 -5.76 -18.56
N ASN A 143 26.21 -5.95 -17.86
CA ASN A 143 27.22 -6.92 -18.26
C ASN A 143 26.72 -8.35 -17.96
N ASP A 144 26.97 -9.28 -18.88
CA ASP A 144 26.48 -10.66 -18.76
C ASP A 144 27.16 -11.45 -17.62
N ASN A 145 28.41 -11.14 -17.29
CA ASN A 145 29.18 -11.81 -16.24
C ASN A 145 28.96 -11.17 -14.86
N ASP A 146 28.70 -9.86 -14.83
CA ASP A 146 28.45 -9.08 -13.61
C ASP A 146 27.30 -8.09 -13.84
N PRO A 147 26.05 -8.49 -13.57
CA PRO A 147 24.87 -7.65 -13.82
C PRO A 147 24.83 -6.33 -13.02
N LEU A 148 25.71 -6.14 -12.03
CA LEU A 148 25.87 -4.87 -11.31
C LEU A 148 26.80 -3.90 -12.05
N LYS A 149 27.53 -4.34 -13.08
CA LYS A 149 28.20 -3.45 -14.02
C LYS A 149 27.24 -3.10 -15.15
N VAL A 150 27.04 -1.80 -15.34
CA VAL A 150 26.11 -1.26 -16.32
C VAL A 150 26.75 -0.20 -17.21
N ARG A 151 26.16 -0.03 -18.39
CA ARG A 151 26.37 1.10 -19.29
C ARG A 151 25.03 1.76 -19.58
N LEU A 152 25.02 3.08 -19.67
CA LEU A 152 23.82 3.85 -19.98
C LEU A 152 23.95 4.39 -21.39
N LYS A 153 23.11 3.93 -22.31
CA LYS A 153 23.07 4.44 -23.69
C LYS A 153 22.03 5.57 -23.77
N ALA A 154 22.47 6.75 -24.17
CA ALA A 154 21.58 7.90 -24.33
C ALA A 154 20.81 7.81 -25.67
N SER A 155 19.84 8.71 -25.83
CA SER A 155 18.97 8.76 -27.01
C SER A 155 19.65 9.16 -28.33
N ASN A 156 20.88 9.67 -28.27
CA ASN A 156 21.74 9.88 -29.43
C ASN A 156 22.47 8.60 -29.90
N GLY A 157 22.25 7.47 -29.20
CA GLY A 157 22.81 6.16 -29.53
C GLY A 157 24.20 5.91 -28.93
N LEU A 158 24.75 6.85 -28.17
CA LEU A 158 26.09 6.80 -27.59
C LEU A 158 26.03 6.53 -26.08
N PHE A 159 27.10 5.96 -25.54
CA PHE A 159 27.18 5.66 -24.11
C PHE A 159 27.59 6.89 -23.29
N LEU A 160 26.99 7.01 -22.10
CA LEU A 160 27.46 7.88 -21.03
C LEU A 160 28.91 7.53 -20.70
N GLN A 161 29.75 8.53 -20.46
CA GLN A 161 31.09 8.37 -19.94
C GLN A 161 31.43 9.44 -18.90
N ALA A 162 32.05 9.03 -17.80
CA ALA A 162 32.66 9.92 -16.81
C ALA A 162 34.11 10.20 -17.23
N GLN A 163 34.31 11.29 -17.97
CA GLN A 163 35.62 11.67 -18.50
C GLN A 163 36.56 12.16 -17.40
N SER A 164 36.03 12.96 -16.49
CA SER A 164 36.66 13.51 -15.29
C SER A 164 35.60 13.67 -14.20
N GLU A 165 36.01 14.07 -12.99
CA GLU A 165 35.07 14.28 -11.90
C GLU A 165 34.00 15.35 -12.19
N THR A 166 34.27 16.29 -13.11
CA THR A 166 33.38 17.40 -13.45
C THR A 166 32.76 17.28 -14.85
N SER A 167 33.07 16.23 -15.61
CA SER A 167 32.59 16.04 -16.99
C SER A 167 31.99 14.65 -17.19
N VAL A 168 30.67 14.63 -17.40
CA VAL A 168 29.90 13.46 -17.82
C VAL A 168 29.19 13.77 -19.13
N THR A 169 29.45 12.97 -20.16
CA THR A 169 28.95 13.16 -21.53
C THR A 169 28.41 11.87 -22.14
N ALA A 170 27.58 11.95 -23.17
CA ALA A 170 27.09 10.81 -23.97
C ALA A 170 27.68 10.86 -25.39
N ASP A 171 28.94 10.48 -25.51
CA ASP A 171 29.68 10.47 -26.78
C ASP A 171 30.62 9.27 -26.92
N TYR A 172 30.51 8.28 -26.03
CA TYR A 172 31.36 7.10 -26.05
C TYR A 172 30.83 6.01 -26.98
N GLN A 173 31.71 5.43 -27.80
CA GLN A 173 31.41 4.39 -28.80
C GLN A 173 32.09 3.04 -28.53
N GLY A 174 32.96 2.96 -27.52
CA GLY A 174 33.72 1.74 -27.23
C GLY A 174 32.84 0.61 -26.68
N THR A 175 33.37 -0.62 -26.67
CA THR A 175 32.62 -1.85 -26.37
C THR A 175 33.16 -2.69 -25.21
N ASN A 176 34.33 -2.34 -24.65
CA ASN A 176 35.00 -3.14 -23.61
C ASN A 176 34.43 -2.88 -22.19
N TRP A 177 34.51 -3.85 -21.28
CA TRP A 177 33.95 -3.72 -19.92
C TRP A 177 35.03 -3.59 -18.85
N GLU A 178 36.22 -3.13 -19.24
CA GLU A 178 37.35 -2.97 -18.33
C GLU A 178 37.05 -1.91 -17.27
N ALA A 179 37.61 -2.07 -16.07
CA ALA A 179 37.38 -1.13 -14.98
C ALA A 179 37.83 0.30 -15.32
N SER A 180 38.83 0.45 -16.20
CA SER A 180 39.35 1.74 -16.68
C SER A 180 38.51 2.39 -17.79
N ASP A 181 37.51 1.70 -18.34
CA ASP A 181 36.60 2.26 -19.35
C ASP A 181 35.70 3.33 -18.69
N PRO A 182 35.69 4.58 -19.21
CA PRO A 182 34.96 5.68 -18.58
C PRO A 182 33.43 5.52 -18.68
N SER A 183 32.92 4.60 -19.49
CA SER A 183 31.49 4.34 -19.69
C SER A 183 30.89 3.27 -18.77
N VAL A 184 31.73 2.57 -18.01
CA VAL A 184 31.28 1.50 -17.12
C VAL A 184 30.99 2.05 -15.72
N PHE A 185 29.82 1.70 -15.20
CA PHE A 185 29.37 2.08 -13.86
C PHE A 185 28.99 0.84 -13.06
N HIS A 186 29.28 0.85 -11.77
CA HIS A 186 28.67 -0.08 -10.82
C HIS A 186 27.33 0.50 -10.35
N ILE A 187 26.23 -0.23 -10.55
CA ILE A 187 24.90 0.14 -10.06
C ILE A 187 24.67 -0.44 -8.67
N ASN A 188 24.33 0.42 -7.72
CA ASN A 188 23.86 0.03 -6.39
C ASN A 188 22.36 0.30 -6.29
N ILE A 189 21.58 -0.73 -5.98
CA ILE A 189 20.13 -0.62 -5.77
C ILE A 189 19.88 -0.36 -4.30
N VAL A 190 19.35 0.82 -3.98
CA VAL A 190 19.14 1.27 -2.60
C VAL A 190 17.81 0.78 -2.05
N ARG A 191 16.74 0.94 -2.85
CA ARG A 191 15.37 0.55 -2.52
C ARG A 191 14.62 0.26 -3.81
N THR A 192 13.77 -0.76 -3.79
CA THR A 192 12.82 -1.06 -4.85
C THR A 192 11.40 -0.93 -4.30
N LEU A 193 10.48 -0.40 -5.10
CA LEU A 193 9.05 -0.44 -4.81
C LEU A 193 8.42 -1.63 -5.53
N GLN A 194 7.48 -2.30 -4.87
CA GLN A 194 6.76 -3.43 -5.45
C GLN A 194 5.25 -3.31 -5.17
N GLY A 195 4.64 -2.20 -5.60
CA GLY A 195 3.20 -1.99 -5.54
C GLY A 195 2.49 -2.31 -6.85
N GLU A 196 1.19 -2.04 -6.91
CA GLU A 196 0.38 -2.27 -8.12
C GLU A 196 0.84 -1.44 -9.32
N TYR A 197 1.36 -0.22 -9.09
CA TYR A 197 1.94 0.59 -10.17
C TYR A 197 3.11 -0.14 -10.83
N GLN A 198 4.07 -0.62 -10.03
CA GLN A 198 5.27 -1.30 -10.53
C GLN A 198 4.92 -2.64 -11.18
N LEU A 199 3.95 -3.37 -10.62
CA LEU A 199 3.47 -4.62 -11.18
C LEU A 199 2.89 -4.41 -12.59
N THR A 200 1.97 -3.46 -12.71
CA THR A 200 1.23 -3.23 -13.95
C THR A 200 2.09 -2.59 -15.03
N ASN A 201 2.94 -1.62 -14.67
CA ASN A 201 3.88 -1.04 -15.63
C ASN A 201 4.97 -2.04 -16.04
N GLY A 202 5.47 -2.83 -15.08
CA GLY A 202 6.52 -3.83 -15.32
C GLY A 202 6.11 -4.93 -16.30
N TYR A 203 4.87 -5.45 -16.20
CA TYR A 203 4.33 -6.39 -17.18
C TYR A 203 3.87 -5.72 -18.48
N GLY A 204 3.59 -4.42 -18.44
CA GLY A 204 3.06 -3.65 -19.55
C GLY A 204 1.60 -3.98 -19.90
N PRO A 205 0.99 -3.20 -20.81
CA PRO A 205 -0.44 -3.24 -21.08
C PRO A 205 -0.93 -4.56 -21.68
N GLY A 206 -0.05 -5.36 -22.29
CA GLY A 206 -0.39 -6.66 -22.88
C GLY A 206 -0.55 -7.78 -21.85
N LYS A 207 0.33 -7.85 -20.84
CA LYS A 207 0.36 -8.95 -19.87
C LYS A 207 -0.30 -8.60 -18.53
N ALA A 208 -0.19 -7.34 -18.08
CA ALA A 208 -0.70 -6.92 -16.78
C ALA A 208 -2.18 -7.26 -16.53
N PRO A 209 -3.11 -7.07 -17.49
CA PRO A 209 -4.52 -7.43 -17.28
C PRO A 209 -4.74 -8.93 -17.03
N GLN A 210 -3.97 -9.81 -17.68
CA GLN A 210 -4.08 -11.25 -17.46
C GLN A 210 -3.51 -11.64 -16.09
N VAL A 211 -2.36 -11.07 -15.72
CA VAL A 211 -1.73 -11.32 -14.41
C VAL A 211 -2.67 -10.92 -13.28
N LEU A 212 -3.22 -9.70 -13.32
CA LEU A 212 -4.10 -9.21 -12.25
C LEU A 212 -5.45 -9.94 -12.23
N ARG A 213 -6.08 -10.23 -13.37
CA ARG A 213 -7.32 -11.05 -13.38
C ARG A 213 -7.09 -12.44 -12.79
N ASN A 214 -5.99 -13.09 -13.15
CA ASN A 214 -5.66 -14.40 -12.58
C ASN A 214 -5.44 -14.30 -11.07
N HIS A 215 -4.74 -13.26 -10.61
CA HIS A 215 -4.53 -13.00 -9.19
C HIS A 215 -5.85 -12.75 -8.46
N TRP A 216 -6.72 -11.85 -8.95
CA TRP A 216 -8.00 -11.57 -8.31
C TRP A 216 -8.92 -12.80 -8.20
N ASN A 217 -8.92 -13.66 -9.22
CA ASN A 217 -9.77 -14.85 -9.27
C ASN A 217 -9.25 -16.04 -8.44
N THR A 218 -7.98 -16.05 -8.06
CA THR A 218 -7.34 -17.19 -7.39
C THR A 218 -6.74 -16.83 -6.03
N TYR A 219 -6.53 -15.54 -5.77
CA TYR A 219 -6.01 -15.08 -4.49
C TYR A 219 -7.11 -15.20 -3.44
N ILE A 220 -8.21 -14.44 -3.51
CA ILE A 220 -9.34 -14.65 -2.59
C ILE A 220 -10.51 -15.28 -3.35
N THR A 221 -11.13 -16.28 -2.74
CA THR A 221 -12.26 -17.03 -3.28
C THR A 221 -13.39 -17.14 -2.25
N GLU A 222 -14.56 -17.62 -2.64
CA GLU A 222 -15.67 -17.88 -1.72
C GLU A 222 -15.30 -18.88 -0.60
N ASP A 223 -14.45 -19.85 -0.92
CA ASP A 223 -13.94 -20.84 0.04
C ASP A 223 -13.15 -20.18 1.17
N ASP A 224 -12.45 -19.08 0.88
CA ASP A 224 -11.75 -18.29 1.89
C ASP A 224 -12.76 -17.57 2.81
N PHE A 225 -13.88 -17.06 2.28
CA PHE A 225 -14.98 -16.49 3.10
C PHE A 225 -15.63 -17.54 3.99
N ARG A 226 -15.86 -18.75 3.47
CA ARG A 226 -16.32 -19.88 4.27
C ARG A 226 -15.35 -20.15 5.41
N PHE A 227 -14.04 -20.26 5.13
CA PHE A 227 -13.02 -20.49 6.14
C PHE A 227 -13.03 -19.39 7.22
N MET A 228 -13.07 -18.12 6.82
CA MET A 228 -13.07 -16.99 7.75
C MET A 228 -14.28 -17.05 8.69
N SER A 229 -15.48 -17.21 8.13
CA SER A 229 -16.73 -17.30 8.89
C SER A 229 -16.73 -18.49 9.86
N THR A 230 -16.31 -19.68 9.42
CA THR A 230 -16.27 -20.87 10.29
C THR A 230 -15.21 -20.81 11.40
N ASN A 231 -14.22 -19.92 11.27
CA ASN A 231 -13.17 -19.71 12.27
C ASN A 231 -13.41 -18.43 13.12
N GLY A 232 -14.65 -17.95 13.21
CA GLY A 232 -15.05 -16.92 14.17
C GLY A 232 -14.87 -15.48 13.71
N LEU A 233 -14.45 -15.24 12.47
CA LEU A 233 -14.47 -13.90 11.86
C LEU A 233 -15.88 -13.56 11.38
N ASN A 234 -16.28 -12.31 11.55
CA ASN A 234 -17.60 -11.81 11.16
C ASN A 234 -17.53 -10.64 10.16
N ALA A 235 -16.33 -10.22 9.76
CA ALA A 235 -16.12 -9.16 8.79
C ALA A 235 -14.80 -9.32 8.03
N VAL A 236 -14.67 -8.60 6.91
CA VAL A 236 -13.42 -8.41 6.16
C VAL A 236 -13.18 -6.92 5.91
N ARG A 237 -11.93 -6.48 5.96
CA ARG A 237 -11.50 -5.15 5.48
C ARG A 237 -10.82 -5.34 4.12
N ILE A 238 -11.30 -4.62 3.11
CA ILE A 238 -10.87 -4.80 1.72
C ILE A 238 -10.22 -3.51 1.21
N PRO A 239 -8.88 -3.47 1.16
CA PRO A 239 -8.12 -2.42 0.49
C PRO A 239 -8.52 -2.28 -0.98
N VAL A 240 -8.83 -1.06 -1.42
CA VAL A 240 -9.05 -0.72 -2.83
C VAL A 240 -8.27 0.53 -3.22
N GLY A 241 -7.78 0.57 -4.46
CA GLY A 241 -7.15 1.77 -5.00
C GLY A 241 -8.13 2.65 -5.76
N TRP A 242 -7.85 3.95 -5.83
CA TRP A 242 -8.69 4.97 -6.49
C TRP A 242 -9.07 4.60 -7.94
N TRP A 243 -8.22 3.83 -8.63
CA TRP A 243 -8.46 3.38 -10.00
C TRP A 243 -9.73 2.53 -10.15
N ILE A 244 -10.23 1.92 -9.06
CA ILE A 244 -11.47 1.14 -9.04
C ILE A 244 -12.69 1.96 -9.50
N ALA A 245 -12.71 3.27 -9.22
CA ALA A 245 -13.79 4.17 -9.63
C ALA A 245 -13.78 4.50 -11.13
N LYS A 246 -12.75 4.05 -11.86
CA LYS A 246 -12.59 4.23 -13.31
C LYS A 246 -12.73 2.91 -14.07
N ASP A 247 -13.17 1.84 -13.41
CA ASP A 247 -13.44 0.57 -14.07
C ASP A 247 -14.52 0.70 -15.17
N PRO A 248 -14.38 -0.05 -16.28
CA PRO A 248 -13.35 -1.06 -16.58
C PRO A 248 -12.07 -0.49 -17.21
N ASN A 249 -11.94 0.84 -17.33
CA ASN A 249 -10.88 1.50 -18.10
C ASN A 249 -10.10 2.52 -17.23
N PRO A 250 -9.41 2.08 -16.17
CA PRO A 250 -8.62 3.00 -15.36
C PRO A 250 -7.44 3.59 -16.15
N PRO A 251 -6.93 4.77 -15.73
CA PRO A 251 -5.73 5.35 -16.29
C PRO A 251 -4.54 4.39 -16.19
N LYS A 252 -3.71 4.35 -17.23
CA LYS A 252 -2.50 3.51 -17.26
C LYS A 252 -1.50 3.97 -16.17
N PRO A 253 -0.72 3.04 -15.58
CA PRO A 253 -0.61 1.62 -15.93
C PRO A 253 -1.67 0.71 -15.29
N PHE A 254 -2.51 1.21 -14.39
CA PHE A 254 -3.54 0.43 -13.72
C PHE A 254 -4.46 -0.29 -14.73
N VAL A 255 -5.01 -1.42 -14.30
CA VAL A 255 -5.86 -2.29 -15.13
C VAL A 255 -7.22 -2.47 -14.49
N GLY A 256 -8.25 -2.62 -15.31
CA GLY A 256 -9.61 -2.74 -14.80
C GLY A 256 -10.04 -4.16 -14.47
N GLY A 257 -11.03 -4.27 -13.58
CA GLY A 257 -11.67 -5.53 -13.17
C GLY A 257 -11.74 -5.75 -11.66
N SER A 258 -11.08 -4.92 -10.85
CA SER A 258 -11.12 -5.01 -9.39
C SER A 258 -12.51 -4.69 -8.83
N LEU A 259 -13.32 -3.88 -9.52
CA LEU A 259 -14.70 -3.58 -9.11
C LEU A 259 -15.58 -4.84 -9.11
N ALA A 260 -15.47 -5.68 -10.14
CA ALA A 260 -16.20 -6.94 -10.21
C ALA A 260 -15.75 -7.94 -9.13
N ALA A 261 -14.46 -7.92 -8.76
CA ALA A 261 -13.95 -8.72 -7.66
C ALA A 261 -14.50 -8.23 -6.30
N LEU A 262 -14.62 -6.92 -6.10
CA LEU A 262 -15.27 -6.36 -4.91
C LEU A 262 -16.77 -6.71 -4.85
N ASP A 263 -17.48 -6.66 -5.98
CA ASP A 263 -18.88 -7.10 -6.04
C ASP A 263 -19.04 -8.58 -5.62
N ASN A 264 -18.12 -9.44 -6.06
CA ASN A 264 -18.07 -10.84 -5.64
C ASN A 264 -17.81 -10.98 -4.14
N ALA A 265 -16.92 -10.15 -3.58
CA ALA A 265 -16.67 -10.13 -2.13
C ALA A 265 -17.94 -9.82 -1.34
N PHE A 266 -18.75 -8.84 -1.78
CA PHE A 266 -20.05 -8.55 -1.16
C PHE A 266 -21.02 -9.74 -1.27
N LYS A 267 -21.04 -10.46 -2.40
CA LYS A 267 -21.86 -11.66 -2.56
C LYS A 267 -21.42 -12.78 -1.61
N TRP A 268 -20.12 -13.08 -1.55
CA TRP A 268 -19.57 -14.11 -0.67
C TRP A 268 -19.77 -13.76 0.81
N ALA A 269 -19.56 -12.49 1.17
CA ALA A 269 -19.82 -12.00 2.52
C ALA A 269 -21.30 -12.20 2.91
N GLN A 270 -22.24 -11.90 2.01
CA GLN A 270 -23.66 -12.14 2.25
C GLN A 270 -23.96 -13.64 2.48
N ASN A 271 -23.39 -14.53 1.66
CA ASN A 271 -23.57 -15.99 1.77
C ASN A 271 -23.03 -16.55 3.10
N HIS A 272 -22.01 -15.91 3.67
CA HIS A 272 -21.34 -16.37 4.90
C HIS A 272 -21.64 -15.51 6.13
N GLY A 273 -22.63 -14.61 6.05
CA GLY A 273 -23.05 -13.75 7.17
C GLY A 273 -21.99 -12.74 7.62
N MET A 274 -21.02 -12.41 6.76
CA MET A 274 -19.93 -11.50 7.05
C MET A 274 -20.24 -10.06 6.61
N LYS A 275 -19.61 -9.08 7.26
CA LYS A 275 -19.61 -7.67 6.83
C LYS A 275 -18.39 -7.35 5.97
N VAL A 276 -18.52 -6.33 5.12
CA VAL A 276 -17.43 -5.79 4.30
C VAL A 276 -17.14 -4.35 4.71
N ILE A 277 -15.92 -4.09 5.15
CA ILE A 277 -15.36 -2.74 5.30
C ILE A 277 -14.61 -2.44 4.00
N VAL A 278 -15.04 -1.41 3.28
CA VAL A 278 -14.35 -0.96 2.05
C VAL A 278 -13.37 0.12 2.44
N ASP A 279 -12.09 -0.10 2.16
CA ASP A 279 -11.02 0.81 2.55
C ASP A 279 -10.35 1.43 1.32
N LEU A 280 -10.44 2.76 1.18
CA LEU A 280 -9.69 3.49 0.16
C LEU A 280 -8.20 3.52 0.54
N HIS A 281 -7.51 2.47 0.15
CA HIS A 281 -6.15 2.17 0.57
C HIS A 281 -5.08 2.95 -0.19
N ALA A 282 -5.37 3.31 -1.44
CA ALA A 282 -4.48 4.07 -2.31
C ALA A 282 -5.24 5.22 -2.96
N VAL A 283 -4.77 6.46 -2.74
CA VAL A 283 -5.34 7.67 -3.36
C VAL A 283 -4.45 8.20 -4.48
N GLU A 284 -5.02 8.95 -5.41
CA GLU A 284 -4.26 9.60 -6.48
C GLU A 284 -3.22 10.56 -5.88
N GLY A 285 -1.98 10.48 -6.36
CA GLY A 285 -0.85 11.25 -5.80
C GLY A 285 -0.18 10.61 -4.59
N SER A 286 -0.70 9.52 -4.02
CA SER A 286 -0.18 8.83 -2.83
C SER A 286 -0.18 9.68 -1.55
N GLN A 287 -0.76 9.12 -0.49
CA GLN A 287 -0.87 9.74 0.82
C GLN A 287 0.30 9.44 1.78
N ASN A 288 1.24 8.59 1.38
CA ASN A 288 2.34 8.15 2.26
C ASN A 288 3.65 7.76 1.53
N GLY A 289 3.68 7.69 0.20
CA GLY A 289 4.87 7.35 -0.58
C GLY A 289 5.32 5.89 -0.49
N ASN A 290 4.49 4.99 0.04
CA ASN A 290 4.77 3.55 0.11
C ASN A 290 4.13 2.79 -1.06
N ASP A 291 4.61 1.58 -1.31
CA ASP A 291 4.14 0.71 -2.40
C ASP A 291 2.63 0.39 -2.30
N HIS A 292 2.12 0.16 -1.10
CA HIS A 292 0.69 -0.08 -0.87
C HIS A 292 -0.24 1.11 -1.18
N SER A 293 0.28 2.34 -1.35
CA SER A 293 -0.53 3.49 -1.78
C SER A 293 -0.51 3.71 -3.30
N GLY A 294 0.05 2.76 -4.06
CA GLY A 294 0.09 2.81 -5.52
C GLY A 294 0.98 3.92 -6.08
N THR A 295 1.93 4.43 -5.29
CA THR A 295 2.88 5.45 -5.73
C THR A 295 3.76 4.93 -6.88
N ARG A 296 4.09 5.83 -7.82
CA ARG A 296 5.03 5.52 -8.90
C ARG A 296 6.46 5.43 -8.41
N ASP A 297 6.91 6.42 -7.63
CA ASP A 297 8.33 6.60 -7.30
C ASP A 297 8.61 6.98 -5.84
N GLY A 298 7.61 6.79 -4.98
CA GLY A 298 7.74 6.95 -3.53
C GLY A 298 7.66 8.40 -3.06
N TYR A 299 7.30 9.34 -3.95
CA TYR A 299 6.92 10.67 -3.53
C TYR A 299 5.45 10.68 -3.08
N LEU A 300 5.22 11.46 -2.03
CA LEU A 300 3.90 11.89 -1.58
C LEU A 300 3.55 13.17 -2.33
N GLU A 301 2.46 13.14 -3.09
CA GLU A 301 1.96 14.27 -3.87
C GLU A 301 0.50 14.62 -3.53
N TRP A 302 -0.20 13.78 -2.76
CA TRP A 302 -1.56 14.07 -2.32
C TRP A 302 -1.64 15.35 -1.48
N GLY A 303 -2.68 16.16 -1.71
CA GLY A 303 -2.92 17.44 -1.05
C GLY A 303 -4.20 18.11 -1.55
N ASP A 304 -4.38 19.40 -1.27
CA ASP A 304 -5.63 20.14 -1.57
C ASP A 304 -6.14 19.99 -3.01
N SER A 305 -5.24 19.97 -4.00
CA SER A 305 -5.61 19.80 -5.41
C SER A 305 -6.17 18.41 -5.74
N HIS A 306 -5.87 17.40 -4.93
CA HIS A 306 -6.32 16.02 -5.10
C HIS A 306 -7.62 15.71 -4.34
N ILE A 307 -8.04 16.59 -3.41
CA ILE A 307 -9.24 16.37 -2.58
C ILE A 307 -10.49 16.10 -3.44
N PRO A 308 -10.85 16.90 -4.47
CA PRO A 308 -12.06 16.65 -5.24
C PRO A 308 -12.08 15.28 -5.93
N ASN A 309 -10.95 14.85 -6.49
CA ASN A 309 -10.83 13.53 -7.12
C ASN A 309 -10.94 12.40 -6.09
N THR A 310 -10.35 12.59 -4.91
CA THR A 310 -10.41 11.60 -3.82
C THR A 310 -11.84 11.46 -3.28
N VAL A 311 -12.55 12.59 -3.08
CA VAL A 311 -13.97 12.61 -2.68
C VAL A 311 -14.84 11.93 -3.73
N ALA A 312 -14.57 12.12 -5.02
CA ALA A 312 -15.33 11.46 -6.09
C ALA A 312 -15.21 9.93 -6.07
N VAL A 313 -14.08 9.38 -5.61
CA VAL A 313 -13.93 7.93 -5.40
C VAL A 313 -14.82 7.46 -4.24
N ILE A 314 -14.84 8.22 -3.14
CA ILE A 314 -15.71 7.91 -2.00
C ILE A 314 -17.20 8.02 -2.37
N ASP A 315 -17.62 9.06 -3.11
CA ASP A 315 -18.99 9.20 -3.62
C ASP A 315 -19.39 7.99 -4.46
N PHE A 316 -18.51 7.53 -5.35
CA PHE A 316 -18.72 6.33 -6.17
C PHE A 316 -18.88 5.05 -5.32
N LEU A 317 -18.00 4.83 -4.35
CA LEU A 317 -18.06 3.64 -3.47
C LEU A 317 -19.34 3.68 -2.60
N ALA A 318 -19.70 4.85 -2.08
CA ALA A 318 -20.89 5.05 -1.27
C ALA A 318 -22.18 4.89 -2.07
N GLU A 319 -22.25 5.41 -3.29
CA GLU A 319 -23.40 5.21 -4.20
C GLU A 319 -23.64 3.71 -4.45
N ARG A 320 -22.56 2.97 -4.73
CA ARG A 320 -22.65 1.55 -5.09
C ARG A 320 -22.95 0.63 -3.91
N TYR A 321 -22.30 0.87 -2.77
CA TYR A 321 -22.32 -0.08 -1.64
C TYR A 321 -23.01 0.45 -0.39
N GLY A 322 -23.28 1.76 -0.29
CA GLY A 322 -23.79 2.44 0.90
C GLY A 322 -25.13 1.88 1.44
N ASN A 323 -25.93 1.28 0.56
CA ASN A 323 -27.23 0.68 0.89
C ASN A 323 -27.19 -0.86 0.97
N ARG A 324 -26.01 -1.49 0.87
CA ARG A 324 -25.86 -2.94 1.02
C ARG A 324 -26.00 -3.32 2.50
N PRO A 325 -26.84 -4.31 2.86
CA PRO A 325 -27.06 -4.69 4.26
C PRO A 325 -25.81 -5.27 4.93
N ASN A 326 -24.87 -5.80 4.15
CA ASN A 326 -23.60 -6.33 4.62
C ASN A 326 -22.43 -5.34 4.50
N LEU A 327 -22.66 -4.07 4.17
CA LEU A 327 -21.66 -3.03 4.37
C LEU A 327 -21.40 -2.84 5.88
N GLY A 328 -20.15 -3.00 6.29
CA GLY A 328 -19.68 -2.76 7.65
C GLY A 328 -19.28 -1.31 7.89
N GLY A 329 -18.66 -0.67 6.89
CA GLY A 329 -18.24 0.73 6.90
C GLY A 329 -17.45 1.09 5.63
N ILE A 330 -17.24 2.38 5.41
CA ILE A 330 -16.35 2.90 4.36
C ILE A 330 -15.23 3.66 5.05
N GLU A 331 -13.99 3.24 4.83
CA GLU A 331 -12.80 3.95 5.29
C GLU A 331 -12.31 4.91 4.21
N LEU A 332 -12.16 6.17 4.61
CA LEU A 332 -11.97 7.28 3.69
C LEU A 332 -10.54 7.33 3.13
N MET A 333 -9.55 6.87 3.89
CA MET A 333 -8.15 6.87 3.49
C MET A 333 -7.35 6.01 4.46
N ASN A 334 -6.56 5.08 3.93
CA ASN A 334 -5.60 4.31 4.70
C ASN A 334 -4.33 5.13 5.00
N GLU A 335 -3.87 5.12 6.25
CA GLU A 335 -2.53 5.54 6.67
C GLU A 335 -1.97 6.83 6.02
N PRO A 336 -2.65 7.98 6.18
CA PRO A 336 -2.04 9.26 5.81
C PRO A 336 -0.74 9.46 6.60
N GLN A 337 0.35 9.82 5.93
CA GLN A 337 1.63 10.06 6.60
C GLN A 337 2.35 11.22 5.92
N GLY A 338 2.71 12.26 6.67
CA GLY A 338 3.38 13.44 6.10
C GLY A 338 2.45 14.35 5.28
N VAL A 339 1.14 14.10 5.31
CA VAL A 339 0.11 14.99 4.75
C VAL A 339 -0.14 16.19 5.68
N ASN A 340 -0.60 17.30 5.13
CA ASN A 340 -1.07 18.44 5.92
C ASN A 340 -2.36 18.06 6.67
N ILE A 341 -2.40 18.31 7.99
CA ILE A 341 -3.53 17.92 8.84
C ILE A 341 -4.82 18.69 8.53
N ASP A 342 -4.72 19.95 8.11
CA ASP A 342 -5.89 20.76 7.76
C ASP A 342 -6.48 20.32 6.42
N SER A 343 -5.62 20.02 5.43
CA SER A 343 -6.02 19.37 4.18
C SER A 343 -6.71 18.02 4.42
N LEU A 344 -6.17 17.20 5.33
CA LEU A 344 -6.77 15.92 5.69
C LEU A 344 -8.15 16.09 6.34
N LYS A 345 -8.29 17.00 7.30
CA LYS A 345 -9.58 17.30 7.94
C LYS A 345 -10.60 17.87 6.95
N LYS A 346 -10.16 18.72 6.02
CA LYS A 346 -10.99 19.21 4.92
C LYS A 346 -11.51 18.04 4.07
N TYR A 347 -10.60 17.17 3.62
CA TYR A 347 -10.96 15.97 2.87
C TYR A 347 -11.94 15.08 3.63
N TYR A 348 -11.66 14.74 4.89
CA TYR A 348 -12.54 13.88 5.70
C TYR A 348 -13.94 14.45 5.87
N ARG A 349 -14.10 15.77 5.96
CA ARG A 349 -15.42 16.39 6.01
C ARG A 349 -16.16 16.25 4.68
N GLU A 350 -15.52 16.61 3.57
CA GLU A 350 -16.13 16.52 2.23
C GLU A 350 -16.48 15.06 1.86
N ALA A 351 -15.61 14.11 2.19
CA ALA A 351 -15.82 12.70 1.93
C ALA A 351 -16.88 12.07 2.86
N TYR A 352 -16.98 12.53 4.12
CA TYR A 352 -18.09 12.16 5.00
C TYR A 352 -19.45 12.59 4.41
N ASP A 353 -19.54 13.83 3.92
CA ASP A 353 -20.76 14.35 3.29
C ASP A 353 -21.12 13.55 2.02
N ALA A 354 -20.12 13.14 1.24
CA ALA A 354 -20.31 12.26 0.08
C ALA A 354 -20.88 10.88 0.49
N VAL A 355 -20.42 10.28 1.59
CA VAL A 355 -21.03 9.04 2.10
C VAL A 355 -22.48 9.28 2.54
N ARG A 356 -22.73 10.36 3.29
CA ARG A 356 -24.07 10.68 3.83
C ARG A 356 -25.10 11.00 2.76
N LYS A 357 -24.69 11.51 1.60
CA LYS A 357 -25.54 11.68 0.42
C LYS A 357 -26.21 10.37 -0.03
N HIS A 358 -25.52 9.24 0.10
CA HIS A 358 -25.99 7.93 -0.38
C HIS A 358 -26.42 6.97 0.73
N SER A 359 -25.90 7.15 1.95
CA SER A 359 -26.19 6.28 3.09
C SER A 359 -26.22 7.03 4.43
N PRO A 360 -27.40 7.18 5.07
CA PRO A 360 -27.50 7.77 6.39
C PRO A 360 -26.99 6.84 7.50
N SER A 361 -26.83 5.54 7.22
CA SER A 361 -26.52 4.52 8.23
C SER A 361 -25.14 3.86 8.08
N ALA A 362 -24.41 4.10 6.99
CA ALA A 362 -23.04 3.61 6.85
C ALA A 362 -22.12 4.20 7.94
N TYR A 363 -21.28 3.37 8.54
CA TYR A 363 -20.17 3.86 9.36
C TYR A 363 -19.10 4.47 8.45
N VAL A 364 -18.59 5.65 8.83
CA VAL A 364 -17.50 6.33 8.12
C VAL A 364 -16.25 6.22 8.97
N ILE A 365 -15.21 5.58 8.43
CA ILE A 365 -13.97 5.30 9.14
C ILE A 365 -12.90 6.29 8.69
N MET A 366 -12.21 6.91 9.64
CA MET A 366 -11.16 7.88 9.42
C MET A 366 -9.87 7.37 10.06
N SER A 367 -8.87 7.05 9.23
CA SER A 367 -7.56 6.61 9.71
C SER A 367 -6.79 7.76 10.34
N ASN A 368 -6.21 7.51 11.51
CA ASN A 368 -5.29 8.44 12.13
C ASN A 368 -3.99 8.54 11.31
N PRO A 369 -3.40 9.74 11.19
CA PRO A 369 -2.10 9.86 10.54
C PRO A 369 -1.01 9.12 11.32
N LEU A 370 -0.18 8.35 10.63
CA LEU A 370 0.85 7.52 11.26
C LEU A 370 1.96 8.33 11.92
N ASP A 371 2.19 9.57 11.49
CA ASP A 371 3.23 10.47 11.99
C ASP A 371 2.73 11.49 13.03
N LYS A 372 1.51 11.30 13.56
CA LYS A 372 0.89 12.19 14.54
C LYS A 372 0.47 11.44 15.80
N ASP A 373 0.13 12.20 16.84
CA ASP A 373 -0.49 11.66 18.05
C ASP A 373 -1.84 10.99 17.71
N SER A 374 -2.11 9.83 18.30
CA SER A 374 -3.31 9.01 18.05
C SER A 374 -4.63 9.74 18.39
N LYS A 375 -4.56 10.85 19.14
CA LYS A 375 -5.71 11.66 19.56
C LYS A 375 -5.94 12.88 18.68
N VAL A 376 -5.12 13.11 17.64
CA VAL A 376 -5.13 14.34 16.81
C VAL A 376 -6.49 14.61 16.15
N LEU A 377 -7.28 13.57 15.89
CA LEU A 377 -8.60 13.67 15.28
C LEU A 377 -9.77 13.70 16.29
N LEU A 378 -9.54 13.51 17.61
CA LEU A 378 -10.63 13.38 18.59
C LEU A 378 -11.56 14.59 18.66
N SER A 379 -11.02 15.80 18.55
CA SER A 379 -11.86 17.01 18.54
C SER A 379 -12.63 17.16 17.24
N PHE A 380 -12.03 16.75 16.13
CA PHE A 380 -12.61 16.84 14.80
C PHE A 380 -13.81 15.88 14.63
N VAL A 381 -13.68 14.63 15.08
CA VAL A 381 -14.74 13.62 14.89
C VAL A 381 -16.02 13.88 15.70
N LYS A 382 -16.00 14.81 16.67
CA LYS A 382 -17.18 15.15 17.49
C LYS A 382 -18.33 15.76 16.68
N ASP A 383 -18.00 16.40 15.55
CA ASP A 383 -18.99 17.06 14.68
C ASP A 383 -19.77 16.07 13.79
N PHE A 384 -19.46 14.79 13.87
CA PHE A 384 -19.98 13.78 12.95
C PHE A 384 -20.74 12.67 13.70
N ASP A 385 -21.66 12.02 13.00
CA ASP A 385 -22.42 10.88 13.50
C ASP A 385 -21.98 9.59 12.79
N ARG A 386 -22.04 8.46 13.51
CA ARG A 386 -21.63 7.13 13.03
C ARG A 386 -20.23 7.13 12.41
N VAL A 387 -19.29 7.79 13.08
CA VAL A 387 -17.88 7.81 12.71
C VAL A 387 -17.06 6.83 13.53
N VAL A 388 -15.95 6.41 12.96
CA VAL A 388 -15.01 5.46 13.54
C VAL A 388 -13.60 6.03 13.38
N LEU A 389 -12.82 6.04 14.45
CA LEU A 389 -11.39 6.33 14.38
C LEU A 389 -10.61 5.03 14.25
N ASP A 390 -9.77 4.95 13.22
CA ASP A 390 -8.90 3.81 12.98
C ASP A 390 -7.46 4.10 13.44
N VAL A 391 -6.87 3.12 14.12
CA VAL A 391 -5.48 3.10 14.58
C VAL A 391 -4.80 1.80 14.16
N HIS A 392 -3.57 1.89 13.71
CA HIS A 392 -2.77 0.75 13.29
C HIS A 392 -1.68 0.46 14.31
N TYR A 393 -1.68 -0.76 14.85
CA TYR A 393 -0.81 -1.16 15.94
C TYR A 393 0.12 -2.30 15.54
N TYR A 394 1.35 -1.91 15.23
CA TYR A 394 2.47 -2.81 15.00
C TYR A 394 3.50 -2.67 16.14
N ASN A 395 3.99 -3.79 16.69
CA ASN A 395 5.23 -3.79 17.47
C ASN A 395 6.43 -4.06 16.54
N LEU A 396 6.49 -3.28 15.47
CA LEU A 396 7.48 -3.28 14.41
C LEU A 396 7.73 -1.83 13.97
N PHE A 397 8.65 -1.64 13.03
CA PHE A 397 8.90 -0.36 12.33
C PHE A 397 9.37 0.79 13.22
N SER A 398 9.84 0.49 14.43
CA SER A 398 10.46 1.44 15.34
C SER A 398 11.61 0.74 16.06
N SER A 399 12.76 1.41 16.14
CA SER A 399 13.96 0.86 16.78
C SER A 399 13.77 0.49 18.25
N LYS A 400 12.75 1.04 18.91
CA LYS A 400 12.40 0.66 20.29
C LYS A 400 12.04 -0.82 20.45
N PHE A 401 11.58 -1.48 19.38
CA PHE A 401 11.19 -2.88 19.42
C PHE A 401 12.35 -3.84 19.09
N ASP A 402 13.46 -3.34 18.55
CA ASP A 402 14.57 -4.17 18.04
C ASP A 402 15.21 -5.02 19.16
N ASP A 403 15.27 -4.48 20.37
CA ASP A 403 15.90 -5.12 21.54
C ASP A 403 14.88 -5.63 22.58
N MET A 404 13.58 -5.53 22.32
CA MET A 404 12.56 -6.03 23.24
C MET A 404 12.46 -7.55 23.17
N ASN A 405 12.48 -8.22 24.32
CA ASN A 405 12.15 -9.64 24.41
C ASN A 405 10.62 -9.89 24.32
N ALA A 406 10.21 -11.16 24.30
CA ALA A 406 8.80 -11.54 24.21
C ALA A 406 7.92 -10.94 25.32
N GLN A 407 8.38 -10.97 26.58
CA GLN A 407 7.61 -10.43 27.70
C GLN A 407 7.47 -8.91 27.61
N GLN A 408 8.55 -8.21 27.26
CA GLN A 408 8.51 -6.75 27.07
C GLN A 408 7.54 -6.34 25.97
N ASN A 409 7.47 -7.09 24.87
CA ASN A 409 6.48 -6.86 23.82
C ASN A 409 5.03 -7.08 24.31
N ILE A 410 4.80 -8.14 25.08
CA ILE A 410 3.50 -8.45 25.67
C ILE A 410 3.07 -7.37 26.67
N ASP A 411 3.99 -6.93 27.53
CA ASP A 411 3.75 -5.84 28.48
C ASP A 411 3.46 -4.54 27.74
N TYR A 412 4.17 -4.28 26.63
CA TYR A 412 3.93 -3.11 25.79
C TYR A 412 2.49 -3.04 25.24
N ILE A 413 1.94 -4.20 24.87
CA ILE A 413 0.54 -4.30 24.44
C ILE A 413 -0.41 -4.02 25.61
N ARG A 414 -0.16 -4.65 26.76
CA ARG A 414 -1.05 -4.60 27.93
C ARG A 414 -1.08 -3.23 28.60
N ASN A 415 -0.01 -2.45 28.49
CA ASN A 415 0.12 -1.15 29.14
C ASN A 415 -0.02 -0.02 28.11
N GLU A 416 0.92 0.14 27.19
CA GLU A 416 1.02 1.29 26.29
C GLU A 416 -0.06 1.24 25.21
N ARG A 417 -0.22 0.12 24.50
CA ARG A 417 -1.27 0.01 23.47
C ARG A 417 -2.66 0.03 24.09
N ALA A 418 -2.85 -0.58 25.25
CA ALA A 418 -4.13 -0.52 25.97
C ALA A 418 -4.49 0.90 26.42
N SER A 419 -3.51 1.65 26.95
CA SER A 419 -3.67 3.04 27.34
C SER A 419 -3.98 3.94 26.14
N ASP A 420 -3.22 3.76 25.05
CA ASP A 420 -3.43 4.50 23.81
C ASP A 420 -4.84 4.25 23.26
N LEU A 421 -5.24 2.99 23.08
CA LEU A 421 -6.57 2.62 22.57
C LEU A 421 -7.71 3.19 23.44
N SER A 422 -7.54 3.16 24.76
CA SER A 422 -8.52 3.76 25.69
C SER A 422 -8.61 5.28 25.51
N GLY A 423 -7.48 5.91 25.19
CA GLY A 423 -7.35 7.33 24.94
C GLY A 423 -7.91 7.79 23.59
N VAL A 424 -8.00 6.93 22.57
CA VAL A 424 -8.59 7.22 21.25
C VAL A 424 -10.12 7.05 21.27
N SER A 425 -10.76 7.10 22.43
CA SER A 425 -12.22 7.03 22.54
C SER A 425 -12.87 8.42 22.59
N SER A 426 -14.03 8.57 21.96
CA SER A 426 -14.90 9.75 22.11
C SER A 426 -16.36 9.32 22.22
N THR A 427 -17.23 10.18 22.74
CA THR A 427 -18.67 9.87 22.85
C THR A 427 -19.36 9.67 21.50
N ASN A 428 -18.80 10.23 20.42
CA ASN A 428 -19.43 10.29 19.10
C ASN A 428 -18.72 9.42 18.05
N ALA A 429 -17.58 8.82 18.40
CA ALA A 429 -16.79 7.99 17.50
C ALA A 429 -16.48 6.63 18.13
N LEU A 430 -16.70 5.57 17.36
CA LEU A 430 -16.22 4.24 17.73
C LEU A 430 -14.72 4.12 17.46
N THR A 431 -14.07 3.13 18.06
CA THR A 431 -12.65 2.84 17.86
C THR A 431 -12.44 1.55 17.08
N PHE A 432 -11.51 1.57 16.14
CA PHE A 432 -11.14 0.43 15.31
C PHE A 432 -9.63 0.23 15.37
N VAL A 433 -9.18 -1.00 15.62
CA VAL A 433 -7.79 -1.39 15.40
C VAL A 433 -7.71 -2.03 14.01
N GLY A 434 -7.65 -1.21 12.97
CA GLY A 434 -7.79 -1.63 11.57
C GLY A 434 -6.63 -2.46 11.05
N GLU A 435 -5.47 -2.35 11.68
CA GLU A 435 -4.32 -3.20 11.36
C GLU A 435 -3.50 -3.58 12.59
N TRP A 436 -3.19 -4.87 12.67
CA TRP A 436 -2.23 -5.48 13.59
C TRP A 436 -1.82 -6.85 13.07
N THR A 437 -0.66 -7.37 13.50
CA THR A 437 -0.17 -8.68 13.06
C THR A 437 0.44 -9.47 14.20
N GLY A 438 0.66 -10.77 13.98
CA GLY A 438 1.36 -11.66 14.89
C GLY A 438 2.89 -11.62 14.75
N GLU A 439 3.42 -10.87 13.77
CA GLU A 439 4.86 -10.66 13.61
C GLU A 439 5.43 -9.57 14.52
N TRP A 440 6.70 -9.74 14.91
CA TRP A 440 7.47 -8.85 15.79
C TRP A 440 8.98 -9.00 15.55
N SER A 441 9.81 -8.15 16.16
CA SER A 441 11.27 -8.21 15.99
C SER A 441 11.98 -9.32 16.77
N VAL A 442 11.25 -10.09 17.61
CA VAL A 442 11.84 -11.13 18.46
C VAL A 442 12.33 -12.32 17.63
N LYS A 443 13.64 -12.53 17.59
CA LYS A 443 14.26 -13.63 16.84
C LYS A 443 14.11 -14.97 17.59
N ASN A 444 13.80 -16.03 16.85
CA ASN A 444 13.73 -17.41 17.36
C ASN A 444 12.77 -17.60 18.56
N ALA A 445 11.70 -16.80 18.64
CA ALA A 445 10.70 -16.95 19.69
C ALA A 445 10.01 -18.33 19.61
N ALA A 446 9.70 -18.89 20.78
CA ALA A 446 8.96 -20.15 20.84
C ALA A 446 7.52 -19.95 20.36
N LYS A 447 6.86 -21.03 19.94
CA LYS A 447 5.44 -20.98 19.55
C LYS A 447 4.57 -20.41 20.66
N GLU A 448 4.86 -20.78 21.91
CA GLU A 448 4.15 -20.33 23.10
C GLU A 448 4.28 -18.81 23.29
N ASP A 449 5.41 -18.20 22.91
CA ASP A 449 5.57 -16.75 22.98
C ASP A 449 4.72 -16.04 21.94
N TYR A 450 4.66 -16.55 20.70
CA TYR A 450 3.74 -16.03 19.69
C TYR A 450 2.27 -16.19 20.10
N GLN A 451 1.89 -17.31 20.71
CA GLN A 451 0.54 -17.51 21.23
C GLN A 451 0.20 -16.49 22.33
N ARG A 452 1.11 -16.27 23.28
CA ARG A 452 0.95 -15.29 24.36
C ARG A 452 0.87 -13.86 23.82
N TYR A 453 1.68 -13.54 22.82
CA TYR A 453 1.67 -12.25 22.13
C TYR A 453 0.36 -12.00 21.40
N ALA A 454 -0.07 -12.94 20.55
CA ALA A 454 -1.34 -12.86 19.84
C ALA A 454 -2.53 -12.79 20.81
N GLN A 455 -2.51 -13.55 21.91
CA GLN A 455 -3.55 -13.49 22.93
C GLN A 455 -3.60 -12.11 23.61
N ALA A 456 -2.45 -11.53 23.96
CA ALA A 456 -2.41 -10.19 24.54
C ALA A 456 -2.97 -9.13 23.59
N GLN A 457 -2.67 -9.23 22.28
CA GLN A 457 -3.26 -8.38 21.25
C GLN A 457 -4.78 -8.57 21.18
N LEU A 458 -5.28 -9.81 21.12
CA LEU A 458 -6.72 -10.08 21.13
C LEU A 458 -7.41 -9.53 22.39
N ASP A 459 -6.82 -9.70 23.57
CA ASP A 459 -7.37 -9.21 24.85
C ASP A 459 -7.49 -7.67 24.89
N VAL A 460 -6.55 -6.96 24.25
CA VAL A 460 -6.50 -5.50 24.24
C VAL A 460 -7.29 -4.93 23.08
N TYR A 461 -7.06 -5.40 21.86
CA TYR A 461 -7.67 -4.86 20.64
C TYR A 461 -9.16 -5.22 20.53
N SER A 462 -9.63 -6.30 21.17
CA SER A 462 -11.07 -6.57 21.29
C SER A 462 -11.83 -5.57 22.18
N ARG A 463 -11.14 -4.63 22.82
CA ARG A 463 -11.76 -3.49 23.53
C ARG A 463 -12.18 -2.36 22.58
N ALA A 464 -11.70 -2.37 21.34
CA ALA A 464 -12.09 -1.41 20.32
C ALA A 464 -13.57 -1.59 19.98
N THR A 465 -14.35 -0.50 20.02
CA THR A 465 -15.81 -0.56 20.02
C THR A 465 -16.42 -0.82 18.65
N PHE A 466 -15.69 -0.53 17.57
CA PHE A 466 -16.02 -0.97 16.22
C PHE A 466 -15.43 -2.35 15.91
N GLY A 467 -14.28 -2.69 16.49
CA GLY A 467 -13.63 -3.99 16.38
C GLY A 467 -12.15 -3.90 16.00
N TRP A 468 -11.64 -4.97 15.38
CA TRP A 468 -10.26 -5.05 14.91
C TRP A 468 -10.16 -5.81 13.58
N ALA A 469 -9.11 -5.55 12.81
CA ALA A 469 -8.78 -6.31 11.60
C ALA A 469 -7.30 -6.74 11.59
N TYR A 470 -7.07 -8.05 11.53
CA TYR A 470 -5.71 -8.60 11.44
C TYR A 470 -5.13 -8.37 10.05
N TRP A 471 -3.90 -7.86 9.96
CA TRP A 471 -3.13 -7.72 8.74
C TRP A 471 -2.14 -8.89 8.59
N ALA A 472 -2.40 -9.87 7.72
CA ALA A 472 -3.50 -10.01 6.75
C ALA A 472 -4.02 -11.46 6.69
N TYR A 473 -5.04 -11.72 5.86
CA TYR A 473 -5.61 -13.07 5.72
C TYR A 473 -4.58 -14.09 5.22
N ARG A 474 -3.83 -13.71 4.18
CA ARG A 474 -2.75 -14.52 3.62
C ARG A 474 -1.54 -13.66 3.27
N CYS A 475 -0.37 -14.23 3.54
CA CYS A 475 0.93 -13.65 3.24
C CYS A 475 1.93 -14.80 3.05
N LYS A 476 3.01 -14.58 2.29
CA LYS A 476 4.15 -15.50 2.22
C LYS A 476 4.82 -15.70 3.58
N PHE A 477 4.77 -14.69 4.45
CA PHE A 477 5.35 -14.73 5.79
C PHE A 477 4.31 -15.22 6.79
N ASN A 478 4.65 -16.29 7.51
CA ASN A 478 3.73 -17.07 8.33
C ASN A 478 2.95 -16.23 9.36
N HIS A 479 3.64 -15.41 10.15
CA HIS A 479 3.00 -14.60 11.20
C HIS A 479 2.32 -13.33 10.68
N TRP A 480 2.37 -13.09 9.37
CA TRP A 480 1.53 -12.11 8.67
C TRP A 480 0.31 -12.76 8.01
N SER A 481 0.16 -14.09 8.07
CA SER A 481 -0.97 -14.82 7.51
C SER A 481 -1.86 -15.36 8.64
N LEU A 482 -3.01 -14.73 8.84
CA LEU A 482 -3.99 -15.19 9.83
C LEU A 482 -4.44 -16.63 9.56
N LYS A 483 -4.66 -16.99 8.29
CA LYS A 483 -5.02 -18.35 7.90
C LYS A 483 -4.00 -19.36 8.43
N TRP A 484 -2.71 -19.12 8.16
CA TRP A 484 -1.63 -19.99 8.65
C TRP A 484 -1.57 -20.02 10.17
N MET A 485 -1.72 -18.86 10.83
CA MET A 485 -1.72 -18.75 12.29
C MET A 485 -2.83 -19.59 12.93
N ILE A 486 -4.03 -19.61 12.34
CA ILE A 486 -5.16 -20.44 12.81
C ILE A 486 -4.88 -21.92 12.55
N GLU A 487 -4.52 -22.29 11.32
CA GLU A 487 -4.29 -23.68 10.92
C GLU A 487 -3.15 -24.35 11.72
N ASN A 488 -2.18 -23.56 12.18
CA ASN A 488 -1.04 -24.05 12.95
C ASN A 488 -1.19 -23.83 14.47
N GLY A 489 -2.36 -23.34 14.93
CA GLY A 489 -2.66 -23.18 16.35
C GLY A 489 -1.81 -22.13 17.06
N PHE A 490 -1.39 -21.08 16.36
CA PHE A 490 -0.75 -19.89 16.95
C PHE A 490 -1.78 -18.88 17.46
N ILE A 491 -2.99 -18.88 16.88
CA ILE A 491 -4.09 -18.01 17.30
C ILE A 491 -5.41 -18.77 17.23
N LYS A 492 -6.35 -18.44 18.12
CA LYS A 492 -7.74 -18.94 18.13
C LYS A 492 -8.67 -17.76 18.39
N LEU A 493 -9.74 -17.63 17.61
CA LEU A 493 -10.62 -16.44 17.56
C LEU A 493 -11.97 -16.64 18.23
#